data_AF-A0A3S1Q385-F1
#
_entry.id   AF-A0A3S1Q385-F1
#
_cell.length_a   1.000
_cell.length_b   1.000
_cell.length_c   1.000
_cell.angle_alpha   90.00
_cell.angle_beta   90.00
_cell.angle_gamma   90.00
#
_symmetry.space_group_name_H-M   'P 1'
#
loop_
_entity.id
_entity.type
_entity.pdbx_description
1 polymer ?
#
loop_
_entity_poly.entity_id
_entity_poly.type
_entity_poly.pdbx_seq_one_letter_code
_entity_poly.pdbx_strand_id
1 'polypeptide(L)'
;MRQAVFSSANVPAAIAFVVLLICAIFADQQNRKVSDQLVRADVLAKVNIIRAKIEGNINGNLQLTQGLVSAIVTEPYMGQQRFASLAGNLFEQKSQLRNIAGAPDLVISLMYPLKGNEKAIGLDYRKNEAQRAAALRARDRHELVFAGPVDLAQGGRGFIGRIPVFVPTAGGGDRFWG
;
A
#
# COMPACT_ATOMS: atom_id res chain seq x y z
N MET A 1 61.19 -22.12 -43.15
CA MET A 1 59.83 -21.55 -42.94
C MET A 1 59.54 -21.05 -41.51
N ARG A 2 60.45 -21.14 -40.53
CA ARG A 2 60.21 -20.66 -39.15
C ARG A 2 60.70 -19.23 -38.83
N GLN A 3 61.46 -18.58 -39.72
CA GLN A 3 62.07 -17.25 -39.46
C GLN A 3 61.28 -16.04 -39.99
N ALA A 4 60.27 -16.24 -40.85
CA ALA A 4 59.50 -15.13 -41.42
C ALA A 4 58.42 -14.55 -40.48
N VAL A 5 58.14 -15.23 -39.36
CA VAL A 5 57.16 -14.77 -38.37
C VAL A 5 57.74 -13.67 -37.47
N PHE A 6 59.07 -13.61 -37.31
CA PHE A 6 59.79 -12.66 -36.44
C PHE A 6 60.64 -11.65 -37.22
N SER A 7 60.08 -11.08 -38.30
CA SER A 7 60.62 -9.87 -38.93
C SER A 7 60.09 -8.63 -38.20
N SER A 8 60.93 -7.59 -38.05
CA SER A 8 60.55 -6.29 -37.47
C SER A 8 59.35 -5.63 -38.15
N ALA A 9 59.00 -6.08 -39.36
CA ALA A 9 57.81 -5.63 -40.11
C ALA A 9 56.47 -6.16 -39.55
N ASN A 10 56.46 -7.23 -38.73
CA ASN A 10 55.22 -7.80 -38.18
C ASN A 10 54.82 -7.17 -36.82
N VAL A 11 55.72 -6.40 -36.21
CA VAL A 11 55.50 -5.75 -34.91
C VAL A 11 54.31 -4.78 -34.93
N PRO A 12 54.14 -3.89 -35.92
CA PRO A 12 52.98 -2.99 -35.99
C PRO A 12 51.65 -3.75 -36.13
N ALA A 13 51.63 -4.85 -36.90
CA ALA A 13 50.45 -5.67 -37.08
C ALA A 13 50.06 -6.40 -35.78
N ALA A 14 51.04 -6.93 -35.03
CA ALA A 14 50.80 -7.54 -33.73
C ALA A 14 50.25 -6.52 -32.71
N ILE A 15 50.80 -5.31 -32.68
CA ILE A 15 50.30 -4.22 -31.82
C ILE A 15 48.85 -3.87 -32.20
N ALA A 16 48.57 -3.69 -33.49
CA ALA A 16 47.22 -3.39 -33.96
C ALA A 16 46.22 -4.50 -33.57
N PHE A 17 46.61 -5.76 -33.69
CA PHE A 17 45.79 -6.89 -33.28
C PHE A 17 45.51 -6.90 -31.77
N VAL A 18 46.53 -6.65 -30.93
CA VAL A 18 46.36 -6.56 -29.47
C VAL A 18 45.46 -5.40 -29.09
N VAL A 19 45.62 -4.23 -29.73
CA VAL A 19 44.74 -3.07 -29.50
C VAL A 19 43.29 -3.40 -29.88
N LEU A 20 43.07 -4.03 -31.04
CA LEU A 20 41.73 -4.46 -31.47
C LEU A 20 41.11 -5.45 -30.47
N LEU A 21 41.89 -6.40 -29.95
CA LEU A 21 41.42 -7.34 -28.93
C LEU A 21 41.03 -6.63 -27.63
N ILE A 22 41.85 -5.69 -27.15
CA ILE A 22 41.54 -4.90 -25.94
C ILE A 22 40.27 -4.09 -26.14
N CYS A 23 40.13 -3.41 -27.29
CA CYS A 23 38.92 -2.66 -27.63
C CYS A 23 37.69 -3.57 -27.70
N ALA A 24 37.80 -4.76 -28.29
CA ALA A 24 36.70 -5.73 -28.37
C ALA A 24 36.28 -6.23 -26.98
N ILE A 25 37.24 -6.56 -26.10
CA ILE A 25 36.96 -6.99 -24.72
C ILE A 25 36.31 -5.85 -23.93
N PHE A 26 36.83 -4.63 -24.02
CA PHE A 26 36.26 -3.47 -23.36
C PHE A 26 34.84 -3.18 -23.87
N ALA A 27 34.61 -3.27 -25.17
CA ALA A 27 33.29 -3.11 -25.77
C ALA A 27 32.30 -4.19 -25.29
N ASP A 28 32.70 -5.46 -25.23
CA ASP A 28 31.85 -6.54 -24.71
C ASP A 28 31.50 -6.33 -23.23
N GLN A 29 32.50 -5.97 -22.41
CA GLN A 29 32.27 -5.67 -20.99
C GLN A 29 31.33 -4.47 -20.80
N GLN A 30 31.51 -3.41 -21.60
CA GLN A 30 30.65 -2.24 -21.56
C GLN A 30 29.23 -2.60 -22.01
N ASN A 31 29.10 -3.39 -23.07
CA ASN A 31 27.80 -3.82 -23.58
C ASN A 31 27.03 -4.69 -22.58
N ARG A 32 27.72 -5.59 -21.87
CA ARG A 32 27.13 -6.38 -20.78
C ARG A 32 26.63 -5.51 -19.63
N LYS A 33 27.44 -4.54 -19.18
CA LYS A 33 27.03 -3.61 -18.12
C LYS A 33 25.80 -2.79 -18.52
N VAL A 34 25.77 -2.28 -19.75
CA VAL A 34 24.63 -1.52 -20.28
C VAL A 34 23.39 -2.42 -20.37
N SER A 35 23.54 -3.66 -20.84
CA SER A 35 22.44 -4.62 -20.91
C SER A 35 21.85 -4.92 -19.53
N ASP A 36 22.68 -5.18 -18.53
CA ASP A 36 22.24 -5.42 -17.15
C ASP A 36 21.53 -4.20 -16.55
N GLN A 37 22.03 -3.00 -16.84
CA GLN A 37 21.40 -1.74 -16.41
C GLN A 37 20.02 -1.54 -17.05
N LEU A 38 19.89 -1.83 -18.35
CA LEU A 38 18.61 -1.72 -19.07
C LEU A 38 17.57 -2.71 -18.52
N VAL A 39 17.97 -3.97 -18.27
CA VAL A 39 17.07 -4.97 -17.67
C VAL A 39 16.63 -4.54 -16.27
N ARG A 40 17.55 -4.04 -15.44
CA ARG A 40 17.21 -3.52 -14.11
C ARG A 40 16.27 -2.32 -14.19
N ALA A 41 16.52 -1.39 -15.11
CA ALA A 41 15.67 -0.22 -15.30
C ALA A 41 14.25 -0.61 -15.73
N ASP A 42 14.09 -1.59 -16.62
CA ASP A 42 12.79 -2.12 -17.04
C ASP A 42 12.02 -2.76 -15.88
N VAL A 43 12.70 -3.59 -15.06
CA VAL A 43 12.10 -4.19 -13.87
C VAL A 43 11.66 -3.12 -12.89
N LEU A 44 12.50 -2.11 -12.62
CA LEU A 44 12.15 -0.99 -11.75
C LEU A 44 10.96 -0.19 -12.28
N ALA A 45 10.90 0.06 -13.60
CA ALA A 45 9.76 0.73 -14.21
C ALA A 45 8.45 -0.05 -13.99
N LYS A 46 8.47 -1.37 -14.19
CA LYS A 46 7.31 -2.25 -13.94
C LYS A 46 6.88 -2.25 -12.47
N VAL A 47 7.84 -2.36 -11.54
CA VAL A 47 7.57 -2.32 -10.09
C VAL A 47 6.98 -0.98 -9.68
N ASN A 48 7.49 0.13 -10.22
CA ASN A 48 6.98 1.47 -9.93
C ASN A 48 5.53 1.65 -10.38
N ILE A 49 5.15 1.08 -11.53
CA ILE A 49 3.75 1.10 -11.98
C ILE A 49 2.85 0.31 -11.01
N ILE A 50 3.29 -0.87 -10.56
CA ILE A 50 2.55 -1.68 -9.58
C ILE A 50 2.39 -0.91 -8.27
N ARG A 51 3.49 -0.32 -7.77
CA ARG A 51 3.50 0.51 -6.57
C ARG A 51 2.51 1.67 -6.69
N ALA A 52 2.59 2.44 -7.77
CA ALA A 52 1.71 3.58 -8.01
C ALA A 52 0.24 3.16 -8.06
N LYS A 53 -0.07 2.00 -8.65
CA LYS A 53 -1.44 1.45 -8.67
C LYS A 53 -1.92 1.07 -7.28
N ILE A 54 -1.08 0.45 -6.45
CA ILE A 54 -1.42 0.09 -5.07
C ILE A 54 -1.66 1.37 -4.24
N GLU A 55 -0.74 2.33 -4.30
CA GLU A 55 -0.85 3.61 -3.59
C GLU A 55 -2.11 4.37 -4.03
N GLY A 56 -2.38 4.43 -5.34
CA GLY A 56 -3.58 5.04 -5.90
C GLY A 56 -4.87 4.37 -5.40
N ASN A 57 -4.91 3.03 -5.38
CA ASN A 57 -6.06 2.30 -4.87
C ASN A 57 -6.28 2.52 -3.35
N ILE A 58 -5.21 2.52 -2.55
CA ILE A 58 -5.31 2.77 -1.10
C ILE A 58 -5.81 4.19 -0.84
N ASN A 59 -5.21 5.18 -1.51
CA ASN A 59 -5.61 6.58 -1.35
C ASN A 59 -7.04 6.83 -1.84
N GLY A 60 -7.45 6.21 -2.95
CA GLY A 60 -8.83 6.29 -3.45
C GLY A 60 -9.83 5.72 -2.44
N ASN A 61 -9.56 4.52 -1.89
CA ASN A 61 -10.40 3.93 -0.85
C ASN A 61 -10.48 4.80 0.41
N LEU A 62 -9.37 5.43 0.80
CA LEU A 62 -9.34 6.33 1.96
C LEU A 62 -10.19 7.59 1.72
N GLN A 63 -10.05 8.23 0.57
CA GLN A 63 -10.86 9.41 0.21
C GLN A 63 -12.35 9.10 0.24
N LEU A 64 -12.75 7.93 -0.29
CA LEU A 64 -14.12 7.43 -0.20
C LEU A 64 -14.59 7.44 1.27
N THR A 65 -13.82 6.82 2.17
CA THR A 65 -14.20 6.75 3.59
C THR A 65 -14.27 8.11 4.31
N GLN A 66 -13.59 9.16 3.84
CA GLN A 66 -13.69 10.50 4.45
C GLN A 66 -15.10 11.10 4.34
N GLY A 67 -15.81 10.87 3.23
CA GLY A 67 -17.19 11.32 3.09
C GLY A 67 -18.12 10.67 4.12
N LEU A 68 -17.90 9.39 4.41
CA LEU A 68 -18.63 8.67 5.46
C LEU A 68 -18.29 9.19 6.86
N VAL A 69 -17.02 9.52 7.12
CA VAL A 69 -16.61 10.15 8.39
C VAL A 69 -17.33 11.48 8.59
N SER A 70 -17.39 12.34 7.58
CA SER A 70 -18.14 13.60 7.67
C SER A 70 -19.61 13.38 8.02
N ALA A 71 -20.25 12.36 7.43
CA ALA A 71 -21.64 12.02 7.75
C ALA A 71 -21.80 11.52 9.20
N ILE A 72 -20.84 10.74 9.71
CA ILE A 72 -20.83 10.30 11.12
C ILE A 72 -20.67 11.51 12.06
N VAL A 73 -19.83 12.48 11.72
CA VAL A 73 -19.65 13.70 12.53
C VAL A 73 -20.94 14.50 12.63
N THR A 74 -21.73 14.58 11.55
CA THR A 74 -23.02 15.29 11.54
C THR A 74 -24.18 14.48 12.14
N GLU A 75 -24.13 13.15 12.04
CA GLU A 75 -25.15 12.23 12.53
C GLU A 75 -24.52 11.17 13.48
N PRO A 76 -23.94 11.56 14.64
CA PRO A 76 -23.13 10.66 15.47
C PRO A 76 -23.90 9.52 16.13
N TYR A 77 -25.23 9.64 16.16
CA TYR A 77 -26.15 8.62 16.69
C TYR A 77 -26.84 7.83 15.57
N MET A 78 -26.29 7.84 14.35
CA MET A 78 -26.90 7.11 13.23
C MET A 78 -26.98 5.61 13.51
N GLY A 79 -28.12 5.02 13.14
CA GLY A 79 -28.32 3.59 13.24
C GLY A 79 -27.70 2.82 12.07
N GLN A 80 -27.60 1.49 12.25
CA GLN A 80 -27.07 0.54 11.26
C GLN A 80 -27.68 0.69 9.86
N GLN A 81 -28.98 0.97 9.73
CA GLN A 81 -29.64 1.12 8.43
C GLN A 81 -29.13 2.36 7.67
N ARG A 82 -29.02 3.50 8.36
CA ARG A 82 -28.49 4.75 7.78
C ARG A 82 -27.02 4.59 7.42
N PHE A 83 -26.23 4.01 8.33
CA PHE A 83 -24.83 3.69 8.07
C PHE A 83 -24.65 2.79 6.85
N ALA A 84 -25.42 1.70 6.76
CA ALA A 84 -25.36 0.77 5.64
C ALA A 84 -25.75 1.41 4.30
N SER A 85 -26.74 2.31 4.28
CA SER A 85 -27.12 3.05 3.08
C SER A 85 -26.00 3.98 2.60
N LEU A 86 -25.35 4.70 3.52
CA LEU A 86 -24.24 5.58 3.17
C LEU A 86 -23.00 4.78 2.76
N ALA A 87 -22.63 3.77 3.56
CA ALA A 87 -21.51 2.88 3.33
C ALA A 87 -21.66 2.12 2.00
N GLY A 88 -22.88 1.68 1.65
CA GLY A 88 -23.17 0.94 0.42
C GLY A 88 -22.80 1.68 -0.86
N ASN A 89 -23.06 2.98 -0.91
CA ASN A 89 -22.71 3.82 -2.07
C ASN A 89 -21.20 3.81 -2.37
N LEU A 90 -20.35 3.55 -1.37
CA LEU A 90 -18.89 3.49 -1.55
C LEU A 90 -18.41 2.16 -2.14
N PHE A 91 -19.24 1.12 -2.09
CA PHE A 91 -18.95 -0.20 -2.64
C PHE A 91 -19.48 -0.37 -4.08
N GLU A 92 -20.34 0.53 -4.56
CA GLU A 92 -20.81 0.52 -5.95
C GLU A 92 -19.70 0.89 -6.94
N GLN A 93 -18.73 1.70 -6.49
CA GLN A 93 -17.53 2.00 -7.25
C GLN A 93 -16.53 0.85 -7.18
N LYS A 94 -15.65 0.71 -8.18
CA LYS A 94 -14.56 -0.27 -8.16
C LYS A 94 -13.59 0.04 -7.01
N SER A 95 -13.88 -0.54 -5.85
CA SER A 95 -13.17 -0.34 -4.61
C SER A 95 -12.57 -1.66 -4.12
N GLN A 96 -11.41 -1.56 -3.49
CA GLN A 96 -10.69 -2.71 -2.91
C GLN A 96 -11.11 -2.93 -1.45
N LEU A 97 -12.15 -2.21 -0.99
CA LEU A 97 -12.71 -2.36 0.35
C LEU A 97 -13.46 -3.68 0.47
N ARG A 98 -13.20 -4.40 1.56
CA ARG A 98 -13.90 -5.65 1.90
C ARG A 98 -15.09 -5.41 2.81
N ASN A 99 -14.95 -4.48 3.75
CA ASN A 99 -15.98 -4.02 4.68
C ASN A 99 -15.56 -2.68 5.29
N ILE A 100 -16.54 -1.94 5.81
CA ILE A 100 -16.35 -0.76 6.65
C ILE A 100 -17.12 -1.01 7.94
N ALA A 101 -16.46 -0.81 9.08
CA ALA A 101 -17.04 -0.93 10.40
C ALA A 101 -17.01 0.42 11.11
N GLY A 102 -18.13 0.81 11.73
CA GLY A 102 -18.18 1.91 12.70
C GLY A 102 -18.12 1.34 14.11
N ALA A 103 -17.23 1.91 14.93
CA ALA A 103 -16.97 1.42 16.27
C ALA A 103 -17.09 2.51 17.34
N PRO A 104 -18.30 3.03 17.61
CA PRO A 104 -18.52 3.96 18.70
C PRO A 104 -17.90 3.44 20.01
N ASP A 105 -17.15 4.30 20.70
CA ASP A 105 -16.44 3.97 21.94
C ASP A 105 -15.53 2.73 21.83
N LEU A 106 -14.94 2.51 20.65
CA LEU A 106 -14.08 1.36 20.29
C LEU A 106 -14.78 0.00 20.27
N VAL A 107 -16.12 -0.03 20.18
CA VAL A 107 -16.90 -1.26 20.04
C VAL A 107 -17.62 -1.26 18.70
N ILE A 108 -17.35 -2.25 17.86
CA ILE A 108 -18.01 -2.36 16.55
C ILE A 108 -19.52 -2.52 16.76
N SER A 109 -20.31 -1.56 16.28
CA SER A 109 -21.78 -1.63 16.31
C SER A 109 -22.40 -1.33 14.94
N LEU A 110 -21.63 -0.77 14.01
CA LEU A 110 -22.04 -0.47 12.64
C LEU A 110 -21.16 -1.27 11.67
N MET A 111 -21.75 -1.83 10.61
CA MET A 111 -21.05 -2.69 9.67
C MET A 111 -21.64 -2.66 8.27
N TYR A 112 -20.81 -2.59 7.24
CA TYR A 112 -21.23 -2.84 5.87
C TYR A 112 -20.12 -3.54 5.05
N PRO A 113 -20.44 -4.56 4.24
CA PRO A 113 -21.71 -5.28 4.24
C PRO A 113 -21.87 -6.09 5.53
N LEU A 114 -23.09 -6.17 6.08
CA LEU A 114 -23.33 -6.97 7.28
C LEU A 114 -23.17 -8.47 7.02
N LYS A 115 -23.67 -8.94 5.86
CA LYS A 115 -23.61 -10.34 5.45
C LYS A 115 -22.15 -10.83 5.39
N GLY A 116 -21.82 -11.82 6.21
CA GLY A 116 -20.47 -12.40 6.31
C GLY A 116 -19.51 -11.64 7.24
N ASN A 117 -19.92 -10.53 7.86
CA ASN A 117 -19.13 -9.77 8.84
C ASN A 117 -19.81 -9.69 10.21
N GLU A 118 -20.86 -10.47 10.45
CA GLU A 118 -21.67 -10.45 11.68
C GLU A 118 -20.83 -10.75 12.93
N LYS A 119 -19.83 -11.63 12.79
CA LYS A 119 -18.91 -11.99 13.88
C LYS A 119 -18.05 -10.83 14.40
N ALA A 120 -17.91 -9.76 13.61
CA ALA A 120 -17.17 -8.58 14.04
C ALA A 120 -18.05 -7.62 14.86
N ILE A 121 -19.37 -7.71 14.79
CA ILE A 121 -20.27 -6.89 15.63
C ILE A 121 -20.04 -7.25 17.11
N GLY A 122 -19.93 -6.23 17.95
CA GLY A 122 -19.65 -6.35 19.38
C GLY A 122 -18.16 -6.51 19.73
N LEU A 123 -17.27 -6.53 18.74
CA LEU A 123 -15.84 -6.57 18.99
C LEU A 123 -15.39 -5.29 19.69
N ASP A 124 -14.93 -5.43 20.94
CA ASP A 124 -14.31 -4.36 21.71
C ASP A 124 -12.80 -4.34 21.45
N TYR A 125 -12.32 -3.31 20.76
CA TYR A 125 -10.89 -3.19 20.44
C TYR A 125 -10.00 -3.08 21.68
N ARG A 126 -10.53 -2.65 22.83
CA ARG A 126 -9.75 -2.56 24.07
C ARG A 126 -9.43 -3.95 24.65
N LYS A 127 -10.23 -4.95 24.30
CA LYS A 127 -10.11 -6.34 24.77
C LYS A 127 -9.49 -7.28 23.73
N ASN A 128 -9.29 -6.82 22.49
CA ASN A 128 -8.70 -7.62 21.42
C ASN A 128 -7.20 -7.32 21.29
N GLU A 129 -6.33 -8.19 21.81
CA GLU A 129 -4.87 -7.98 21.80
C GLU A 129 -4.30 -7.69 20.41
N ALA A 130 -4.78 -8.40 19.38
CA ALA A 130 -4.29 -8.26 18.02
C ALA A 130 -4.59 -6.88 17.39
N GLN A 131 -5.69 -6.24 17.79
CA GLN A 131 -6.16 -4.98 17.20
C GLN A 131 -6.03 -3.77 18.13
N ARG A 132 -5.86 -4.00 19.45
CA ARG A 132 -5.84 -2.96 20.49
C ARG A 132 -4.79 -1.90 20.23
N ALA A 133 -3.54 -2.30 19.99
CA ALA A 133 -2.44 -1.35 19.84
C ALA A 133 -2.66 -0.40 18.66
N ALA A 134 -3.17 -0.90 17.55
CA ALA A 134 -3.46 -0.08 16.37
C ALA A 134 -4.68 0.84 16.58
N ALA A 135 -5.73 0.34 17.22
CA ALA A 135 -6.93 1.13 17.53
C ALA A 135 -6.65 2.27 18.50
N LEU A 136 -5.95 1.98 19.60
CA LEU A 136 -5.57 3.00 20.58
C LEU A 136 -4.59 4.02 19.98
N ARG A 137 -3.63 3.58 19.15
CA ARG A 137 -2.73 4.51 18.46
C ARG A 137 -3.48 5.47 17.54
N ALA A 138 -4.47 4.98 16.79
CA ALA A 138 -5.28 5.85 15.92
C ALA A 138 -6.00 6.92 16.74
N ARG A 139 -6.68 6.51 17.81
CA ARG A 139 -7.34 7.42 18.76
C ARG A 139 -6.36 8.44 19.35
N ASP A 140 -5.29 7.97 19.97
CA ASP A 140 -4.42 8.81 20.79
C ASP A 140 -3.60 9.81 19.94
N ARG A 141 -3.31 9.46 18.68
CA ARG A 141 -2.56 10.33 17.76
C ARG A 141 -3.42 11.21 16.88
N HIS A 142 -4.74 11.02 16.86
CA HIS A 142 -5.64 11.70 15.92
C HIS A 142 -5.24 11.48 14.44
N GLU A 143 -4.65 10.32 14.14
CA GLU A 143 -4.09 10.00 12.84
C GLU A 143 -4.66 8.70 12.30
N LEU A 144 -4.74 8.60 10.98
CA LEU A 144 -5.03 7.34 10.33
C LEU A 144 -3.92 6.33 10.65
N VAL A 145 -4.31 5.14 11.07
CA VAL A 145 -3.39 4.01 11.25
C VAL A 145 -3.74 2.91 10.27
N PHE A 146 -2.77 2.53 9.46
CA PHE A 146 -2.86 1.38 8.57
C PHE A 146 -2.12 0.19 9.17
N ALA A 147 -2.78 -0.97 9.26
CA ALA A 147 -2.22 -2.20 9.80
C ALA A 147 -2.48 -3.38 8.87
N GLY A 148 -1.51 -4.29 8.73
CA GLY A 148 -1.72 -5.55 8.01
C GLY A 148 -0.43 -6.21 7.55
N PRO A 149 -0.53 -7.38 6.90
CA PRO A 149 -1.74 -8.20 6.81
C PRO A 149 -2.02 -8.94 8.14
N VAL A 150 -3.26 -8.85 8.64
CA VAL A 150 -3.70 -9.47 9.90
C VAL A 150 -4.88 -10.40 9.65
N ASP A 151 -5.10 -11.35 10.57
CA ASP A 151 -6.30 -12.18 10.57
C ASP A 151 -7.49 -11.36 11.09
N LEU A 152 -8.56 -11.35 10.32
CA LEU A 152 -9.75 -10.55 10.61
C LEU A 152 -10.72 -11.33 11.50
N ALA A 153 -11.48 -10.63 12.35
CA ALA A 153 -12.43 -11.26 13.28
C ALA A 153 -13.55 -12.05 12.55
N GLN A 154 -13.92 -11.59 11.37
CA GLN A 154 -14.86 -12.25 10.46
C GLN A 154 -14.23 -13.42 9.66
N GLY A 155 -12.93 -13.64 9.78
CA GLY A 155 -12.16 -14.67 9.06
C GLY A 155 -11.39 -14.15 7.84
N GLY A 156 -10.38 -14.91 7.44
CA GLY A 156 -9.45 -14.54 6.36
C GLY A 156 -8.45 -13.46 6.78
N ARG A 157 -7.64 -13.01 5.81
CA ARG A 157 -6.53 -12.06 6.04
C ARG A 157 -6.75 -10.76 5.27
N GLY A 158 -6.36 -9.63 5.85
CA GLY A 158 -6.50 -8.33 5.18
C GLY A 158 -5.70 -7.22 5.83
N PHE A 159 -5.80 -6.04 5.23
CA PHE A 159 -5.31 -4.79 5.80
C PHE A 159 -6.47 -4.01 6.40
N ILE A 160 -6.19 -3.26 7.45
CA ILE A 160 -7.15 -2.45 8.19
C ILE A 160 -6.62 -1.01 8.24
N GLY A 161 -7.33 -0.09 7.60
CA GLY A 161 -7.19 1.35 7.84
C GLY A 161 -8.14 1.78 8.95
N ARG A 162 -7.63 2.47 9.96
CA ARG A 162 -8.44 3.05 11.05
C ARG A 162 -8.38 4.56 10.95
N ILE A 163 -9.55 5.19 10.89
CA ILE A 163 -9.70 6.64 10.89
C ILE A 163 -10.38 6.99 12.21
N PRO A 164 -9.70 7.68 13.12
CA PRO A 164 -10.33 8.07 14.37
C PRO A 164 -11.33 9.21 14.08
N VAL A 165 -12.54 9.11 14.63
CA VAL A 165 -13.59 10.11 14.43
C VAL A 165 -13.80 10.90 15.70
N PHE A 166 -13.85 12.23 15.57
CA PHE A 166 -14.10 13.16 16.65
C PHE A 166 -15.26 14.07 16.28
N VAL A 167 -16.17 14.28 17.23
CA VAL A 167 -17.41 15.04 17.05
C VAL A 167 -17.30 16.34 17.84
N PRO A 168 -17.54 17.51 17.21
CA PRO A 168 -17.55 18.79 17.90
C PRO A 168 -18.58 18.83 19.02
N THR A 169 -18.21 19.45 20.13
CA THR A 169 -19.06 19.68 21.29
C THR A 169 -19.44 21.16 21.37
N ALA A 170 -20.60 21.45 21.97
CA ALA A 170 -21.09 22.83 22.14
C ALA A 170 -20.13 23.73 22.95
N GLY A 171 -19.20 23.14 23.72
CA GLY A 171 -18.21 23.85 24.52
C GLY A 171 -16.91 24.22 23.79
N GLY A 172 -16.80 24.00 22.48
CA GLY A 172 -15.63 24.40 21.69
C GLY A 172 -14.45 23.42 21.68
N GLY A 173 -14.70 22.14 21.99
CA GLY A 173 -13.73 21.05 21.82
C GLY A 173 -14.36 19.83 21.15
N ASP A 174 -13.56 18.81 20.87
CA ASP A 174 -14.05 17.60 20.23
C ASP A 174 -14.10 16.41 21.18
N ARG A 175 -15.14 15.58 21.02
CA ARG A 175 -15.28 14.31 21.73
C ARG A 175 -14.95 13.17 20.79
N PHE A 176 -14.10 12.24 21.22
CA PHE A 176 -13.87 11.01 20.49
C PHE A 176 -15.17 10.23 20.33
N TRP A 177 -15.50 9.89 19.09
CA TRP A 177 -16.65 9.06 18.75
C TRP A 177 -16.27 7.58 18.69
N GLY A 178 -15.17 7.25 18.00
CA GLY A 178 -14.79 5.87 17.70
C GLY A 178 -13.63 5.75 16.72
#